data_AF-A0A6V7HSI0-F1
#
_entry.id   AF-A0A6V7HSI0-F1
#
_cell.length_a   1.000
_cell.length_b   1.000
_cell.length_c   1.000
_cell.angle_alpha   90.00
_cell.angle_beta   90.00
_cell.angle_gamma   90.00
#
_symmetry.space_group_name_H-M   'P 1'
#
loop_
_entity.id
_entity.type
_entity.pdbx_description
1 polymer ?
#
loop_
_entity_poly.entity_id
_entity_poly.type
_entity_poly.pdbx_seq_one_letter_code
_entity_poly.pdbx_strand_id
1 'polypeptide(L)' 'MAESAPSINEVKKIALDAFVAEFGEEATHCVYAPGRVNIIGEHTDYNEGFVLPM' A
#
# COMPACT_ATOMS: atom_id res chain seq x y z
N MET A 1 10.02 15.42 12.31
CA MET A 1 11.00 14.55 11.62
C MET A 1 10.18 13.65 10.71
N ALA A 2 10.46 13.59 9.41
CA ALA A 2 9.76 12.65 8.54
C ALA A 2 10.20 11.22 8.90
N GLU A 3 9.24 10.32 9.11
CA GLU A 3 9.54 8.90 9.27
C GLU A 3 9.80 8.28 7.90
N SER A 4 10.82 7.42 7.81
CA SER A 4 11.13 6.71 6.58
C SER A 4 10.07 5.64 6.34
N ALA A 5 9.34 5.74 5.23
CA ALA A 5 8.48 4.64 4.80
C ALA A 5 9.34 3.41 4.46
N PRO A 6 8.90 2.18 4.80
CA PRO A 6 9.63 0.97 4.42
C PRO A 6 9.60 0.80 2.90
N SER A 7 10.68 0.25 2.35
CA SER A 7 10.75 -0.10 0.94
C SER A 7 9.81 -1.26 0.62
N ILE A 8 9.37 -1.32 -0.64
CA ILE A 8 8.51 -2.42 -1.10
C ILE A 8 9.16 -3.80 -0.93
N ASN A 9 10.50 -3.87 -1.01
CA ASN A 9 11.24 -5.12 -0.84
C ASN A 9 11.24 -5.58 0.62
N GLU A 10 11.33 -4.65 1.57
CA GLU A 10 11.24 -4.97 3.00
C GLU A 10 9.85 -5.49 3.35
N VAL A 11 8.79 -4.78 2.92
CA VAL A 11 7.41 -5.20 3.17
C VAL A 11 7.11 -6.54 2.49
N LYS A 12 7.57 -6.74 1.25
CA LYS A 12 7.43 -8.00 0.52
C LYS A 12 8.08 -9.16 1.29
N LYS A 13 9.30 -8.97 1.78
CA LYS A 13 10.01 -10.01 2.53
C LYS A 13 9.25 -10.38 3.80
N ILE A 14 8.80 -9.39 4.57
CA ILE A 14 8.03 -9.62 5.80
C ILE A 14 6.75 -10.42 5.50
N ALA A 15 6.01 -10.05 4.45
CA ALA A 15 4.78 -10.73 4.07
C ALA A 15 5.00 -12.18 3.63
N LEU A 16 6.05 -12.45 2.84
CA LEU A 16 6.36 -13.80 2.37
C LEU A 16 6.88 -14.69 3.50
N ASP A 17 7.76 -14.18 4.36
CA ASP A 17 8.26 -14.93 5.52
C ASP A 17 7.11 -15.31 6.46
N ALA A 18 6.18 -14.38 6.70
CA ALA A 18 4.98 -14.64 7.50
C ALA A 18 4.07 -15.69 6.85
N PHE A 19 3.93 -15.65 5.52
CA PHE A 19 3.12 -16.63 4.78
C PHE A 19 3.70 -18.04 4.91
N VAL A 20 5.01 -18.22 4.70
CA VAL A 20 5.67 -19.53 4.85
C VAL A 20 5.57 -20.04 6.29
N ALA A 21 5.71 -19.16 7.28
CA ALA A 21 5.58 -19.54 8.69
C ALA A 21 4.17 -20.04 9.05
N GLU A 22 3.13 -19.49 8.43
CA GLU A 22 1.73 -19.86 8.70
C GLU A 22 1.27 -21.07 7.87
N PHE A 23 1.65 -21.13 6.59
CA PHE A 23 1.10 -22.10 5.64
C PHE A 23 2.08 -23.22 5.24
N GLY A 24 3.37 -23.08 5.56
CA GLY A 24 4.39 -24.11 5.28
C GLY A 24 4.79 -24.25 3.81
N GLU A 25 4.34 -23.34 2.95
CA GLU A 25 4.64 -23.32 1.51
C GLU A 25 4.85 -21.90 0.99
N GLU A 26 5.45 -21.78 -0.19
CA GLU A 26 5.72 -20.50 -0.85
C GLU A 26 4.43 -19.91 -1.46
N ALA A 27 4.22 -18.60 -1.26
CA ALA A 27 3.11 -17.91 -1.89
C ALA A 27 3.27 -17.88 -3.42
N THR A 28 2.22 -18.22 -4.16
CA THR A 28 2.25 -18.19 -5.63
C THR A 28 2.28 -16.76 -6.20
N HIS A 29 1.74 -15.80 -5.45
CA HIS A 29 1.62 -14.41 -5.86
C HIS A 29 1.82 -13.49 -4.65
N CYS A 30 2.43 -12.33 -4.89
CA CYS A 30 2.47 -11.21 -3.96
C CYS A 30 2.07 -9.94 -4.72
N VAL A 31 1.01 -9.29 -4.25
CA VAL A 31 0.44 -8.07 -4.86
C VAL A 31 0.55 -6.91 -3.88
N TYR A 32 0.61 -5.69 -4.40
CA TYR A 32 0.66 -4.47 -3.59
C TYR A 32 -0.20 -3.38 -4.22
N ALA A 33 -0.71 -2.49 -3.38
CA ALA A 33 -1.38 -1.26 -3.79
C ALA A 33 -0.84 -0.11 -2.93
N PRO A 34 -0.45 1.03 -3.53
CA PRO A 34 0.01 2.17 -2.76
C PRO A 34 -1.17 2.80 -2.01
N GLY A 35 -0.86 3.43 -0.86
CA GLY A 35 -1.75 4.45 -0.32
C GLY A 35 -1.79 5.67 -1.24
N ARG A 36 -2.67 6.62 -0.94
CA ARG A 36 -2.75 7.90 -1.66
C ARG A 36 -2.90 9.06 -0.70
N VAL A 37 -2.49 10.24 -1.13
CA VAL A 37 -2.80 11.53 -0.50
C VAL A 37 -3.51 12.41 -1.52
N ASN A 38 -4.49 13.18 -1.07
CA ASN A 38 -5.07 14.21 -1.92
C ASN A 38 -4.22 15.47 -1.83
N ILE A 39 -3.84 16.01 -2.99
CA ILE A 39 -3.17 17.31 -3.09
C ILE A 39 -4.22 18.42 -2.98
N ILE A 40 -5.37 18.25 -3.63
CA ILE A 40 -6.53 19.16 -3.58
C ILE A 40 -7.81 18.41 -3.96
N GLY A 41 -8.97 18.97 -3.59
CA GLY A 41 -10.29 18.38 -3.85
C GLY A 41 -10.83 17.55 -2.68
N GLU A 42 -10.62 17.99 -1.44
CA GLU A 42 -11.28 17.36 -0.29
C GLU A 42 -12.79 17.60 -0.35
N HIS A 43 -13.57 16.56 -0.02
CA HIS A 43 -15.03 16.62 0.04
C HIS A 43 -15.75 16.96 -1.29
N THR A 44 -15.05 16.92 -2.43
CA THR A 44 -15.63 17.17 -3.76
C THR A 44 -16.01 15.88 -4.49
N ASP A 45 -15.39 14.76 -4.14
CA ASP A 45 -15.55 13.45 -4.76
C ASP A 45 -17.00 12.95 -4.72
N TYR A 46 -17.68 13.09 -3.59
CA TYR A 46 -19.09 12.71 -3.45
C TYR A 46 -20.08 13.75 -3.98
N ASN A 47 -19.59 14.86 -4.54
CA ASN A 47 -20.39 15.94 -5.15
C ASN A 47 -20.19 16.03 -6.67
N GLU A 48 -19.74 14.95 -7.33
CA GLU A 48 -19.41 14.94 -8.77
C GLU A 48 -18.32 15.96 -9.16
N GLY A 49 -17.49 16.38 -8.19
CA GLY A 49 -16.40 17.32 -8.41
C GLY A 49 -15.08 16.64 -8.81
N PHE A 50 -14.09 17.46 -9.16
CA PHE A 50 -12.74 16.99 -9.47
C PHE A 50 -11.88 16.78 -8.21
N VAL A 51 -10.95 15.83 -8.29
CA VAL A 51 -9.93 15.55 -7.26
C VAL A 51 -8.55 15.42 -7.89
N LEU A 52 -7.50 15.71 -7.13
CA LEU A 52 -6.11 15.49 -7.55
C LEU A 52 -5.36 14.66 -6.50
N PRO A 53 -5.46 13.32 -6.54
CA PRO A 53 -4.69 12.42 -5.67
C PRO A 53 -3.27 12.17 -6.20
N MET A 54 -2.41 11.69 -5.31
CA MET A 54 -1.07 11.15 -5.57
C MET A 54 -0.85 9.88 -4.76
#